data_AF-A0A542UTV3-F1
#
_entry.id   AF-A0A542UTV3-F1
#
_cell.length_a   1.000
_cell.length_b   1.000
_cell.length_c   1.000
_cell.angle_alpha   90.00
_cell.angle_beta   90.00
_cell.angle_gamma   90.00
#
_symmetry.space_group_name_H-M   'P 1'
#
loop_
_entity.id
_entity.type
_entity.pdbx_description
1 polymer ?
#
loop_
_entity_poly.entity_id
_entity_poly.type
_entity_poly.pdbx_seq_one_letter_code
_entity_poly.pdbx_strand_id
1 'polypeptide(L)'
;MLRQTAHLRAAAGLVEQDLRTALGPAWSCVLEDDLVLTVTDGTRTERSMLPAEVSDESWYVNSAWSESEQQAVLESEAMEVVALEVQEILDVLDRVRLACPEHHGDLEACTHVWYCRDGHDVALVGRLGAPDPWGTGDAGP
;
A
#
# COMPACT_ATOMS: atom_id res chain seq x y z
N MET A 1 8.20 5.89 17.38
CA MET A 1 8.54 6.75 16.24
C MET A 1 9.57 6.15 15.28
N LEU A 2 10.88 6.03 15.59
CA LEU A 2 11.91 5.58 14.61
C LEU A 2 11.63 4.20 13.94
N ARG A 3 11.10 3.21 14.68
CA ARG A 3 10.73 1.90 14.11
C ARG A 3 9.54 2.00 13.15
N GLN A 4 8.54 2.81 13.48
CA GLN A 4 7.37 3.06 12.62
C GLN A 4 7.78 3.72 11.30
N THR A 5 8.70 4.68 11.35
CA THR A 5 9.25 5.31 10.14
C THR A 5 9.95 4.30 9.22
N ALA A 6 10.58 3.26 9.76
CA ALA A 6 11.19 2.21 8.94
C ALA A 6 10.15 1.39 8.16
N HIS A 7 9.03 1.01 8.81
CA HIS A 7 7.94 0.31 8.15
C HIS A 7 7.26 1.17 7.09
N LEU A 8 6.98 2.44 7.40
CA LEU A 8 6.39 3.37 6.44
C LEU A 8 7.30 3.63 5.22
N ARG A 9 8.63 3.71 5.42
CA ARG A 9 9.57 3.81 4.29
C ARG A 9 9.62 2.53 3.45
N ALA A 10 9.60 1.38 4.10
CA ALA A 10 9.53 0.10 3.39
C ALA A 10 8.23 0.03 2.56
N ALA A 11 7.12 0.46 3.13
CA ALA A 11 5.83 0.54 2.44
C ALA A 11 5.85 1.50 1.25
N ALA A 12 6.38 2.71 1.41
CA ALA A 12 6.57 3.66 0.31
C ALA A 12 7.41 3.07 -0.83
N GLY A 13 8.46 2.31 -0.52
CA GLY A 13 9.28 1.63 -1.52
C GLY A 13 8.57 0.48 -2.25
N LEU A 14 7.61 -0.18 -1.62
CA LEU A 14 6.75 -1.17 -2.27
C LEU A 14 5.69 -0.49 -3.15
N VAL A 15 5.04 0.55 -2.65
CA VAL A 15 4.08 1.34 -3.44
C VAL A 15 4.76 2.01 -4.64
N GLU A 16 6.00 2.48 -4.53
CA GLU A 16 6.77 2.94 -5.70
C GLU A 16 6.87 1.85 -6.78
N GLN A 17 7.18 0.62 -6.40
CA GLN A 17 7.31 -0.49 -7.35
C GLN A 17 5.98 -0.76 -8.07
N ASP A 18 4.88 -0.67 -7.33
CA ASP A 18 3.52 -0.83 -7.86
C ASP A 18 3.19 0.27 -8.86
N LEU A 19 3.43 1.54 -8.50
CA LEU A 19 3.24 2.67 -9.41
C LEU A 19 4.06 2.52 -10.69
N ARG A 20 5.34 2.11 -10.56
CA ARG A 20 6.23 1.96 -11.71
C ARG A 20 5.81 0.81 -12.62
N THR A 21 5.26 -0.24 -12.05
CA THR A 21 4.78 -1.40 -12.79
C THR A 21 3.46 -1.10 -13.50
N ALA A 22 2.54 -0.38 -12.85
CA ALA A 22 1.24 -0.04 -13.41
C ALA A 22 1.28 1.14 -14.40
N LEU A 23 2.06 2.18 -14.09
CA LEU A 23 1.99 3.49 -14.76
C LEU A 23 3.29 3.88 -15.48
N GLY A 24 4.37 3.14 -15.26
CA GLY A 24 5.64 3.28 -15.98
C GLY A 24 6.82 3.76 -15.14
N PRO A 25 8.05 3.66 -15.68
CA PRO A 25 9.28 3.74 -14.88
C PRO A 25 9.61 5.13 -14.32
N ALA A 26 8.92 6.18 -14.76
CA ALA A 26 9.13 7.56 -14.34
C ALA A 26 8.49 7.87 -12.97
N TRP A 27 7.58 7.02 -12.50
CA TRP A 27 6.93 7.21 -11.21
C TRP A 27 7.88 6.97 -10.05
N SER A 28 7.80 7.78 -9.00
CA SER A 28 8.49 7.52 -7.72
C SER A 28 7.61 7.86 -6.53
N CYS A 29 7.83 7.17 -5.40
CA CYS A 29 7.12 7.40 -4.15
C CYS A 29 8.14 7.33 -3.00
N VAL A 30 8.37 8.46 -2.33
CA VAL A 30 9.41 8.60 -1.30
C VAL A 30 8.81 9.18 -0.04
N LEU A 31 9.13 8.58 1.10
CA LEU A 31 8.78 9.11 2.41
C LEU A 31 9.99 9.80 3.06
N GLU A 32 9.83 11.09 3.34
CA GLU A 32 10.84 11.95 3.97
C GLU A 32 10.87 11.77 5.51
N ASP A 33 11.87 12.35 6.18
CA ASP A 33 12.09 12.16 7.62
C ASP A 33 10.99 12.77 8.50
N ASP A 34 10.23 13.71 7.97
CA ASP A 34 9.13 14.43 8.61
C ASP A 34 7.76 13.85 8.29
N LEU A 35 7.71 12.61 7.77
CA LEU A 35 6.48 11.92 7.33
C LEU A 35 5.79 12.55 6.12
N VAL A 36 6.49 13.39 5.37
CA VAL A 36 6.01 13.88 4.07
C VAL A 36 6.21 12.80 3.02
N LEU A 37 5.11 12.32 2.45
CA LEU A 37 5.08 11.43 1.31
C LEU A 37 5.09 12.25 0.02
N THR A 38 6.11 12.03 -0.81
CA THR A 38 6.31 12.71 -2.09
C THR A 38 6.10 11.71 -3.23
N VAL A 39 5.14 11.97 -4.12
CA VAL A 39 4.88 11.18 -5.33
C VAL A 39 5.14 12.02 -6.57
N THR A 40 5.80 11.45 -7.58
CA THR A 40 6.05 12.13 -8.87
C THR A 40 5.69 11.24 -10.05
N ASP A 41 5.17 11.83 -11.13
CA ASP A 41 4.92 11.17 -12.42
C ASP A 41 6.09 11.36 -13.42
N GLY A 42 7.21 11.92 -12.95
CA GLY A 42 8.37 12.31 -13.73
C GLY A 42 8.31 13.74 -14.30
N THR A 43 7.13 14.39 -14.23
CA THR A 43 6.94 15.78 -14.67
C THR A 43 6.37 16.68 -13.57
N ARG A 44 5.47 16.13 -12.75
CA ARG A 44 4.83 16.77 -11.62
C ARG A 44 5.16 16.03 -10.35
N THR A 45 5.16 16.77 -9.25
CA THR A 45 5.41 16.25 -7.92
C THR A 45 4.32 16.77 -7.02
N GLU A 46 3.67 15.85 -6.32
CA GLU A 46 2.72 16.17 -5.26
C GLU A 46 3.23 15.61 -3.94
N ARG A 47 2.86 16.29 -2.87
CA ARG A 47 3.29 15.96 -1.52
C ARG A 47 2.11 15.97 -0.59
N SER A 48 2.08 15.02 0.31
CA SER A 48 1.14 15.02 1.42
C SER A 48 1.81 14.58 2.70
N MET A 49 1.30 15.10 3.82
CA MET A 49 1.78 14.73 5.15
C MET A 49 0.99 13.49 5.57
N LEU A 50 1.68 12.38 5.84
CA LEU A 50 0.98 11.22 6.40
C LEU A 50 0.34 11.63 7.73
N PRO A 51 -0.93 11.23 7.98
CA PRO A 51 -1.57 11.52 9.25
C PRO A 51 -0.69 10.96 10.38
N ALA A 52 -0.22 11.86 11.25
CA ALA A 52 0.56 11.50 12.44
C ALA A 52 -0.24 10.60 13.41
N GLU A 53 -1.55 10.47 13.18
CA GLU A 53 -2.51 9.60 13.89
C GLU A 53 -2.48 8.15 13.41
N VAL A 54 -1.30 7.62 13.11
CA VAL A 54 -1.04 6.23 13.44
C VAL A 54 -0.98 6.16 14.98
N SER A 55 -2.14 6.35 15.62
CA SER A 55 -2.23 6.58 17.06
C SER A 55 -1.86 5.28 17.77
N ASP A 56 -0.91 5.37 18.69
CA ASP A 56 -0.51 4.29 19.60
C ASP A 56 -1.71 3.67 20.37
N GLU A 57 -2.90 4.28 20.34
CA GLU A 57 -4.12 3.79 21.02
C GLU A 57 -4.94 2.78 20.20
N SER A 58 -4.83 2.79 18.86
CA SER A 58 -5.47 1.78 17.99
C SER A 58 -4.63 0.52 17.83
N TRP A 59 -3.33 0.62 18.14
CA TRP A 59 -2.34 -0.43 18.06
C TRP A 59 -2.33 -1.26 19.33
N TYR A 60 -3.48 -1.78 19.73
CA TYR A 60 -3.55 -2.74 20.84
C TYR A 60 -2.71 -3.96 20.45
N VAL A 61 -1.43 -3.91 20.81
CA VAL A 61 -0.53 -5.04 20.83
C VAL A 61 -1.17 -6.01 21.79
N ASN A 62 -1.93 -6.95 21.24
CA ASN A 62 -2.48 -8.02 22.04
C ASN A 62 -1.27 -8.74 22.62
N SER A 63 -1.07 -8.64 23.94
CA SER A 63 0.09 -9.22 24.60
C SER A 63 0.15 -10.75 24.50
N ALA A 64 -0.92 -11.37 23.96
CA ALA A 64 -0.95 -12.79 23.60
C ALA A 64 -0.34 -13.09 22.22
N TRP A 65 -0.13 -12.09 21.36
CA TRP A 65 0.49 -12.25 20.05
C TRP A 65 2.01 -12.40 20.16
N SER A 66 2.55 -13.28 19.33
CA SER A 66 3.98 -13.41 19.10
C SER A 66 4.56 -12.12 18.47
N GLU A 67 5.87 -11.94 18.62
CA GLU A 67 6.60 -10.83 17.99
C GLU A 67 6.40 -10.80 16.46
N SER A 68 6.33 -11.97 15.82
CA SER A 68 6.06 -12.08 14.38
C SER A 68 4.67 -11.61 13.98
N GLU A 69 3.64 -11.89 14.78
CA GLU A 69 2.27 -11.45 14.50
C GLU A 69 2.16 -9.93 14.67
N GLN A 70 2.78 -9.37 15.72
CA GLN A 70 2.84 -7.94 15.93
C GLN A 70 3.55 -7.25 14.76
N GLN A 71 4.66 -7.82 14.29
CA GLN A 71 5.42 -7.30 13.16
C GLN A 71 4.62 -7.32 11.85
N ALA A 72 3.87 -8.40 11.59
CA ALA A 72 3.02 -8.51 10.40
C ALA A 72 1.89 -7.47 10.39
N VAL A 73 1.28 -7.20 11.54
CA VAL A 73 0.25 -6.16 11.67
C VAL A 73 0.83 -4.78 11.40
N LEU A 74 1.99 -4.47 11.97
CA LEU A 74 2.68 -3.19 11.74
C LEU A 74 3.02 -2.96 10.26
N GLU A 75 3.45 -4.01 9.57
CA GLU A 75 3.73 -3.95 8.13
C GLU A 75 2.46 -3.71 7.32
N SER A 76 1.38 -4.43 7.63
CA SER A 76 0.09 -4.26 6.98
C SER A 76 -0.48 -2.84 7.13
N GLU A 77 -0.48 -2.30 8.35
CA GLU A 77 -0.98 -0.96 8.60
C GLU A 77 -0.11 0.12 7.94
N ALA A 78 1.21 -0.07 7.93
CA ALA A 78 2.12 0.83 7.22
C ALA A 78 1.85 0.81 5.70
N MET A 79 1.56 -0.36 5.12
CA MET A 79 1.14 -0.47 3.72
C MET A 79 -0.17 0.28 3.46
N GLU A 80 -1.18 0.09 4.30
CA GLU A 80 -2.48 0.72 4.16
C GLU A 80 -2.38 2.25 4.21
N VAL A 81 -1.71 2.79 5.22
CA VAL A 81 -1.55 4.24 5.41
C VAL A 81 -0.87 4.88 4.19
N VAL A 82 0.20 4.26 3.68
CA VAL A 82 0.91 4.78 2.51
C VAL A 82 0.06 4.64 1.24
N ALA A 83 -0.61 3.51 1.03
CA ALA A 83 -1.43 3.29 -0.17
C ALA A 83 -2.63 4.24 -0.24
N LEU A 84 -3.30 4.48 0.89
CA LEU A 84 -4.39 5.45 1.00
C LEU A 84 -3.91 6.85 0.62
N GLU A 85 -2.78 7.28 1.19
CA GLU A 85 -2.23 8.61 0.90
C GLU A 85 -1.80 8.74 -0.58
N VAL A 86 -1.17 7.70 -1.14
CA VAL A 86 -0.84 7.68 -2.57
C VAL A 86 -2.11 7.79 -3.40
N GLN A 87 -3.19 7.11 -3.05
CA GLN A 87 -4.46 7.22 -3.78
C GLN A 87 -5.00 8.66 -3.75
N GLU A 88 -4.95 9.34 -2.62
CA GLU A 88 -5.34 10.76 -2.54
C GLU A 88 -4.48 11.63 -3.45
N ILE A 89 -3.16 11.41 -3.45
CA ILE A 89 -2.23 12.13 -4.33
C ILE A 89 -2.52 11.83 -5.81
N LEU A 90 -2.80 10.58 -6.18
CA LEU A 90 -3.16 10.19 -7.55
C LEU A 90 -4.48 10.83 -8.00
N ASP A 91 -5.43 11.00 -7.08
CA ASP A 91 -6.69 11.70 -7.36
C ASP A 91 -6.46 13.20 -7.65
N VAL A 92 -5.44 13.81 -7.05
CA VAL A 92 -4.96 15.17 -7.37
C VAL A 92 -4.20 15.19 -8.71
N LEU A 93 -3.35 14.20 -8.95
CA LEU A 93 -2.58 14.01 -10.20
C LEU A 93 -3.47 13.44 -11.32
N ASP A 94 -4.33 14.27 -11.90
CA ASP A 94 -5.18 13.96 -13.05
C ASP A 94 -6.15 12.78 -12.89
N ARG A 95 -6.50 12.40 -11.65
CA ARG A 95 -7.40 11.27 -11.37
C ARG A 95 -6.90 9.95 -11.96
N VAL A 96 -5.60 9.72 -11.86
CA VAL A 96 -5.02 8.45 -12.30
C VAL A 96 -5.56 7.33 -11.42
N ARG A 97 -6.18 6.32 -12.03
CA ARG A 97 -6.61 5.09 -11.37
C ARG A 97 -5.63 3.98 -11.73
N LEU A 98 -5.15 3.29 -10.71
CA LEU A 98 -4.42 2.04 -10.92
C LEU A 98 -5.41 0.97 -11.39
N ALA A 99 -5.00 0.14 -12.34
CA ALA A 99 -5.83 -0.92 -12.89
C ALA A 99 -5.27 -2.29 -12.50
N CYS A 100 -6.15 -3.22 -12.14
CA CYS A 100 -5.80 -4.61 -11.89
C CYS A 100 -5.23 -5.23 -13.17
N PRO A 101 -4.05 -5.86 -13.14
CA PRO A 101 -3.47 -6.46 -14.34
C PRO A 101 -4.24 -7.69 -14.86
N GLU A 102 -5.04 -8.35 -14.02
CA GLU A 102 -5.85 -9.52 -14.38
C GLU A 102 -7.25 -9.12 -14.86
N HIS A 103 -7.95 -8.32 -14.05
CA HIS A 103 -9.37 -8.01 -14.27
C HIS A 103 -9.60 -6.68 -15.00
N HIS A 104 -8.55 -5.85 -15.13
CA HIS A 104 -8.60 -4.51 -15.73
C HIS A 104 -9.57 -3.52 -15.06
N GLY A 105 -10.11 -3.87 -13.89
CA GLY A 105 -10.89 -2.96 -13.05
C GLY A 105 -10.01 -2.01 -12.24
N ASP A 106 -10.61 -0.92 -11.76
CA ASP A 106 -9.95 0.03 -10.88
C ASP A 106 -9.53 -0.63 -9.56
N LEU A 107 -8.32 -0.31 -9.12
CA LEU A 107 -7.80 -0.68 -7.81
C LEU A 107 -8.13 0.43 -6.81
N GLU A 108 -8.49 0.00 -5.60
CA GLU A 108 -8.73 0.86 -4.44
C GLU A 108 -7.74 0.47 -3.34
N ALA A 109 -7.21 1.44 -2.59
CA ALA A 109 -6.40 1.17 -1.40
C ALA A 109 -7.30 0.60 -0.29
N CYS A 110 -6.86 -0.48 0.31
CA CYS A 110 -7.50 -1.17 1.42
C CYS A 110 -6.40 -1.77 2.30
N THR A 111 -6.72 -2.11 3.55
CA THR A 111 -5.89 -2.94 4.45
C THR A 111 -5.05 -3.91 3.62
N HIS A 112 -3.73 -3.70 3.55
CA HIS A 112 -2.69 -4.54 2.95
C HIS A 112 -2.11 -4.24 1.56
N VAL A 113 -2.65 -3.35 0.69
CA VAL A 113 -1.94 -2.72 -0.48
C VAL A 113 -2.91 -2.10 -1.50
N TRP A 114 -3.56 -2.91 -2.34
CA TRP A 114 -4.41 -2.50 -3.47
C TRP A 114 -5.40 -3.63 -3.72
N TYR A 115 -6.69 -3.31 -3.73
CA TYR A 115 -7.76 -4.28 -3.87
C TYR A 115 -8.55 -4.05 -5.16
N CYS A 116 -8.93 -5.14 -5.84
CA CYS A 116 -9.90 -5.11 -6.92
C CYS A 116 -11.21 -5.79 -6.49
N ARG A 117 -12.36 -5.22 -6.90
CA ARG A 117 -13.70 -5.69 -6.49
C ARG A 117 -14.00 -7.16 -6.83
N ASP A 118 -13.28 -7.73 -7.78
CA ASP A 118 -13.46 -9.10 -8.25
C ASP A 118 -12.68 -10.15 -7.41
N GLY A 119 -12.06 -9.73 -6.30
CA GLY A 119 -11.75 -10.65 -5.19
C GLY A 119 -10.28 -10.93 -4.88
N HIS A 120 -9.33 -10.16 -5.41
CA HIS A 120 -7.90 -10.31 -5.05
C HIS A 120 -7.40 -9.11 -4.25
N ASP A 121 -6.81 -9.40 -3.08
CA ASP A 121 -5.81 -8.54 -2.45
C ASP A 121 -4.56 -8.63 -3.34
N VAL A 122 -4.33 -7.60 -4.15
CA VAL A 122 -3.17 -7.53 -5.01
C VAL A 122 -2.08 -6.86 -4.22
N ALA A 123 -1.54 -7.56 -3.21
CA ALA A 123 -0.23 -7.22 -2.70
C ALA A 123 0.73 -7.24 -3.89
N LEU A 124 1.25 -6.06 -4.26
CA LEU A 124 2.22 -5.83 -5.32
C LEU A 124 1.60 -5.81 -6.73
N VAL A 125 1.07 -4.65 -7.14
CA VAL A 125 0.46 -4.44 -8.47
C VAL A 125 1.47 -4.81 -9.57
N GLY A 126 1.17 -5.91 -10.26
CA GLY A 126 1.97 -6.47 -11.36
C GLY A 126 2.93 -7.60 -10.95
N ARG A 127 2.93 -8.06 -9.70
CA ARG A 127 3.40 -9.39 -9.33
C ARG A 127 2.23 -10.37 -9.23
N LEU A 128 1.60 -10.72 -10.35
CA LEU A 128 0.75 -11.91 -10.35
C LEU A 128 1.46 -13.06 -11.05
N GLY A 129 1.60 -14.13 -10.26
CA GLY A 129 2.41 -15.30 -10.54
C GLY A 129 2.74 -16.17 -9.31
N ALA A 130 1.92 -16.16 -8.24
CA ALA A 130 1.85 -17.29 -7.32
C ALA A 130 0.45 -17.36 -6.70
N PRO A 131 -0.24 -18.52 -6.77
CA PRO A 131 -1.55 -18.69 -6.16
C PRO A 131 -1.48 -18.53 -4.64
N ASP A 132 -2.56 -17.98 -4.10
CA ASP A 132 -2.82 -17.80 -2.68
C ASP A 132 -2.56 -19.09 -1.85
N PRO A 133 -1.68 -19.08 -0.82
CA PRO A 133 -1.54 -20.20 0.10
C PRO A 133 -2.71 -20.32 1.08
N TRP A 134 -3.57 -19.31 1.18
CA TRP A 134 -4.76 -19.25 2.02
C TRP A 134 -6.05 -19.39 1.24
N GLY A 135 -5.96 -19.80 -0.04
CA GLY A 135 -7.10 -20.09 -0.89
C GLY A 135 -8.01 -21.07 -0.17
N THR A 136 -9.01 -20.52 0.52
CA THR A 136 -10.20 -21.21 0.94
C THR A 136 -10.89 -21.56 -0.36
N GLY A 137 -10.51 -22.73 -0.89
CA GLY A 137 -11.16 -23.37 -2.02
C GLY A 137 -12.59 -23.68 -1.62
N ASP A 138 -13.45 -22.67 -1.64
CA ASP A 138 -14.88 -22.83 -1.54
C ASP A 138 -15.41 -23.17 -2.94
N ALA A 139 -15.49 -24.48 -3.14
CA ALA A 139 -16.65 -25.20 -3.63
C ALA A 139 -17.52 -24.56 -4.74
N GLY A 140 -17.38 -25.15 -5.94
CA GLY A 140 -18.54 -25.70 -6.67
C GLY A 140 -18.62 -25.32 -8.14
N PRO A 141 -19.36 -26.10 -8.97
CA PRO A 141 -20.13 -27.32 -8.66
C PRO A 141 -19.37 -28.65 -8.87
#